data_AF-A0A7V2ACJ8-F1
#
_entry.id   AF-A0A7V2ACJ8-F1
#
_cell.length_a   1.000
_cell.length_b   1.000
_cell.length_c   1.000
_cell.angle_alpha   90.00
_cell.angle_beta   90.00
_cell.angle_gamma   90.00
#
_symmetry.space_group_name_H-M   'P 1'
#
loop_
_entity.id
_entity.type
_entity.pdbx_description
1 polymer ?
#
loop_
_entity_poly.entity_id
_entity_poly.type
_entity_poly.pdbx_seq_one_letter_code
_entity_poly.pdbx_strand_id
1 'polypeptide(L)'
;MRGEFIGVWAETSREIWEPLFQEPLDESGEVLSEDIFCELYRVLAPAFTTKPSIEQLAAVIDDSTRSRVAFEHVKATDLACESTLIGFFESVHGVLQGFEEPGNDGLTNRYFNLLGSFIEKFSLRYDLRRPCIISATLPGLVTSLVQHVRSTSRADAHLAKLSHEYEEALRDLRHGRTEARIKSCLAKQYILIEGIANASSGTSSETLGQRCRQASWPHPTLKAAAGNIYGFRSDYPGLGHAGSPKAVLRDVDERDLVGVSCMLLGVVPYVDSRVNLAGLYGDQALHVTADRGNYRDAPTGRPATSLSDRLLAWVGRVIGGR
;
A
#
# COMPACT_ATOMS: atom_id res chain seq x y z
N MET A 1 5.78 7.88 10.25
CA MET A 1 6.13 7.34 8.92
C MET A 1 4.89 6.74 8.28
N ARG A 2 4.73 6.87 6.96
CA ARG A 2 3.56 6.32 6.23
C ARG A 2 3.71 4.83 5.91
N GLY A 3 4.91 4.26 6.10
CA GLY A 3 5.24 2.89 5.72
C GLY A 3 5.34 2.71 4.21
N GLU A 4 5.80 3.76 3.51
CA GLU A 4 5.82 3.88 2.04
C GLU A 4 7.25 4.14 1.58
N PHE A 5 7.65 3.57 0.45
CA PHE A 5 8.96 3.76 -0.18
C PHE A 5 9.23 5.23 -0.50
N ILE A 6 8.24 5.95 -1.06
CA ILE A 6 8.43 7.36 -1.42
C ILE A 6 8.79 8.22 -0.18
N GLY A 7 8.28 7.85 1.00
CA GLY A 7 8.55 8.53 2.25
C GLY A 7 9.95 8.30 2.82
N VAL A 8 10.66 7.29 2.32
CA VAL A 8 12.03 6.92 2.74
C VAL A 8 12.99 6.82 1.54
N TRP A 9 12.64 7.42 0.40
CA TRP A 9 13.41 7.32 -0.84
C TRP A 9 14.88 7.71 -0.65
N ALA A 10 15.15 8.77 0.13
CA ALA A 10 16.52 9.23 0.41
C ALA A 10 17.40 8.16 1.07
N GLU A 11 16.80 7.23 1.81
CA GLU A 11 17.52 6.15 2.49
C GLU A 11 17.88 5.00 1.53
N THR A 12 17.25 4.90 0.36
CA THR A 12 17.50 3.81 -0.60
C THR A 12 18.94 3.83 -1.13
N SER A 13 19.54 5.03 -1.23
CA SER A 13 20.95 5.20 -1.60
C SER A 13 21.87 4.44 -0.67
N ARG A 14 21.84 4.73 0.63
CA ARG A 14 22.73 4.08 1.61
C ARG A 14 22.39 2.61 1.86
N GLU A 15 21.12 2.25 1.79
CA GLU A 15 20.65 0.96 2.29
C GLU A 15 20.47 -0.11 1.20
N ILE A 16 20.35 0.30 -0.07
CA ILE A 16 20.16 -0.61 -1.20
C ILE A 16 21.26 -0.37 -2.24
N TRP A 17 21.36 0.84 -2.76
CA TRP A 17 22.19 1.12 -3.94
C TRP A 17 23.69 1.08 -3.64
N GLU A 18 24.14 1.77 -2.60
CA GLU A 18 25.55 1.78 -2.19
C GLU A 18 26.08 0.38 -1.91
N PRO A 19 25.43 -0.47 -1.07
CA PRO A 19 25.86 -1.84 -0.90
C PRO A 19 25.90 -2.57 -2.24
N LEU A 20 24.80 -2.56 -3.00
CA LEU A 20 24.67 -3.32 -4.25
C LEU A 20 25.80 -3.05 -5.25
N PHE A 21 26.28 -1.80 -5.34
CA PHE A 21 27.28 -1.39 -6.32
C PHE A 21 28.72 -1.30 -5.79
N GLN A 22 28.93 -1.17 -4.48
CA GLN A 22 30.28 -0.95 -3.93
C GLN A 22 30.94 -2.21 -3.38
N GLU A 23 30.17 -3.22 -2.96
CA GLU A 23 30.78 -4.48 -2.51
C GLU A 23 31.01 -5.42 -3.71
N PRO A 24 32.14 -6.16 -3.72
CA PRO A 24 32.42 -7.16 -4.74
C PRO A 24 31.28 -8.16 -4.93
N LEU A 25 31.05 -8.57 -6.18
CA LEU A 25 30.05 -9.57 -6.53
C LEU A 25 30.47 -10.97 -6.08
N ASP A 26 31.78 -11.23 -6.06
CA ASP A 26 32.38 -12.51 -5.70
C ASP A 26 33.80 -12.34 -5.12
N GLU A 27 34.47 -13.46 -4.85
CA GLU A 27 35.84 -13.50 -4.34
C GLU A 27 36.88 -12.95 -5.35
N SER A 28 36.51 -12.75 -6.61
CA SER A 28 37.40 -12.19 -7.64
C SER A 28 37.62 -10.69 -7.48
N GLY A 29 36.74 -10.02 -6.71
CA GLY A 29 36.80 -8.57 -6.54
C GLY A 29 36.10 -7.80 -7.66
N GLU A 30 35.40 -8.48 -8.57
CA GLU A 30 34.66 -7.83 -9.66
C GLU A 30 33.50 -6.98 -9.11
N VAL A 31 33.39 -5.77 -9.62
CA VAL A 31 32.35 -4.80 -9.26
C VAL A 31 31.43 -4.62 -10.46
N LEU A 32 30.15 -4.37 -10.19
CA LEU A 32 29.14 -4.20 -11.23
C LEU A 32 29.46 -3.02 -12.16
N SER A 33 29.28 -3.22 -13.48
CA SER A 33 29.50 -2.19 -14.50
C SER A 33 28.63 -0.95 -14.26
N GLU A 34 29.19 0.23 -14.50
CA GLU A 34 28.44 1.50 -14.40
C GLU A 34 27.32 1.62 -15.44
N ASP A 35 27.36 0.84 -16.53
CA ASP A 35 26.31 0.83 -17.55
C ASP A 35 24.94 0.42 -16.99
N ILE A 36 24.91 -0.24 -15.83
CA ILE A 36 23.65 -0.55 -15.14
C ILE A 36 22.85 0.70 -14.80
N PHE A 37 23.50 1.83 -14.52
CA PHE A 37 22.79 3.06 -14.20
C PHE A 37 21.96 3.57 -15.38
N CYS A 38 22.35 3.27 -16.63
CA CYS A 38 21.55 3.58 -17.80
C CYS A 38 20.23 2.82 -17.78
N GLU A 39 20.26 1.54 -17.43
CA GLU A 39 19.06 0.70 -17.32
C GLU A 39 18.21 1.06 -16.09
N LEU A 40 18.84 1.31 -14.94
CA LEU A 40 18.14 1.73 -13.71
C LEU A 40 17.41 3.05 -13.91
N TYR A 41 18.05 4.04 -14.52
CA TYR A 41 17.42 5.32 -14.83
C TYR A 41 16.28 5.14 -15.84
N ARG A 42 16.47 4.27 -16.86
CA ARG A 42 15.42 3.94 -17.83
C ARG A 42 14.18 3.34 -17.17
N VAL A 43 14.34 2.40 -16.23
CA VAL A 43 13.19 1.80 -15.51
C VAL A 43 12.62 2.69 -14.41
N LEU A 44 13.39 3.67 -13.92
CA LEU A 44 12.90 4.67 -12.96
C LEU A 44 12.07 5.77 -13.64
N ALA A 45 12.40 6.14 -14.87
CA ALA A 45 11.77 7.24 -15.60
C ALA A 45 10.22 7.23 -15.63
N PRO A 46 9.54 6.06 -15.77
CA PRO A 46 8.08 5.99 -15.70
C PRO A 46 7.48 6.41 -14.35
N ALA A 47 8.27 6.36 -13.27
CA ALA A 47 7.85 6.72 -11.92
C ALA A 47 7.97 8.22 -11.62
N PHE A 48 8.49 9.03 -12.54
CA PHE A 48 8.58 10.48 -12.33
C PHE A 48 7.24 11.19 -12.47
N THR A 49 7.04 12.24 -11.66
CA THR A 49 5.87 13.13 -11.74
C THR A 49 5.76 13.77 -13.12
N THR A 50 6.88 14.21 -13.68
CA THR A 50 6.98 14.68 -15.06
C THR A 50 7.85 13.70 -15.83
N LYS A 51 7.21 12.92 -16.70
CA LYS A 51 7.92 11.92 -17.51
C LYS A 51 8.83 12.61 -18.52
N PRO A 52 10.12 12.24 -18.60
CA PRO A 52 11.02 12.80 -19.60
C PRO A 52 10.53 12.45 -21.00
N SER A 53 10.75 13.34 -21.96
CA SER A 53 10.57 13.00 -23.37
C SER A 53 11.58 11.93 -23.79
N ILE A 54 11.35 11.31 -24.95
CA ILE A 54 12.27 10.28 -25.49
C ILE A 54 13.68 10.86 -25.66
N GLU A 55 13.78 12.10 -26.15
CA GLU A 55 15.05 12.81 -26.36
C GLU A 55 15.75 13.14 -25.04
N GLN A 56 14.99 13.56 -24.03
CA GLN A 56 15.54 13.84 -22.69
C GLN A 56 16.04 12.57 -22.01
N LEU A 57 15.32 11.46 -22.18
CA LEU A 57 15.72 10.17 -21.64
C LEU A 57 16.99 9.66 -22.34
N ALA A 58 17.03 9.71 -23.68
CA ALA A 58 18.21 9.33 -24.47
C ALA A 58 19.47 10.11 -24.05
N ALA A 59 19.35 11.42 -23.87
CA ALA A 59 20.47 12.28 -23.47
C ALA A 59 21.10 11.92 -22.09
N VAL A 60 20.37 11.18 -21.25
CA VAL A 60 20.85 10.67 -19.96
C VAL A 60 21.40 9.25 -20.12
N ILE A 61 20.64 8.34 -20.72
CA ILE A 61 20.95 6.90 -20.77
C ILE A 61 22.06 6.51 -21.75
N ASP A 62 22.47 7.42 -22.64
CA ASP A 62 23.58 7.21 -23.58
C ASP A 62 24.97 7.38 -22.91
N ASP A 63 25.02 7.78 -21.63
CA ASP A 63 26.24 8.02 -20.85
C ASP A 63 26.05 7.48 -19.42
N SER A 64 26.86 6.50 -19.03
CA SER A 64 26.74 5.81 -17.73
C SER A 64 27.06 6.72 -16.55
N THR A 65 28.04 7.61 -16.67
CA THR A 65 28.36 8.60 -15.64
C THR A 65 27.21 9.58 -15.44
N ARG A 66 26.61 10.09 -16.53
CA ARG A 66 25.42 10.96 -16.45
C ARG A 66 24.22 10.23 -15.86
N SER A 67 24.00 8.98 -16.26
CA SER A 67 22.91 8.16 -15.73
C SER A 67 23.03 7.96 -14.23
N ARG A 68 24.24 7.66 -13.74
CA ARG A 68 24.52 7.52 -12.31
C ARG A 68 24.24 8.81 -11.55
N VAL A 69 24.81 9.92 -12.01
CA VAL A 69 24.59 11.23 -11.38
C VAL A 69 23.11 11.58 -11.37
N ALA A 70 22.40 11.39 -12.49
CA ALA A 70 20.97 11.66 -12.58
C ALA A 70 20.15 10.79 -11.61
N PHE A 71 20.46 9.49 -11.52
CA PHE A 71 19.81 8.54 -10.62
C PHE A 71 20.02 8.93 -9.14
N GLU A 72 21.26 9.22 -8.74
CA GLU A 72 21.60 9.61 -7.36
C GLU A 72 20.98 10.95 -6.94
N HIS A 73 20.68 11.84 -7.89
CA HIS A 73 20.06 13.15 -7.61
C HIS A 73 18.52 13.13 -7.56
N VAL A 74 17.86 12.01 -7.88
CA VAL A 74 16.41 11.88 -7.78
C VAL A 74 15.96 12.08 -6.34
N LYS A 75 15.00 12.97 -6.14
CA LYS A 75 14.37 13.23 -4.85
C LYS A 75 12.98 12.63 -4.78
N ALA A 76 12.47 12.43 -3.57
CA ALA A 76 11.11 11.98 -3.34
C ALA A 76 10.05 12.89 -4.01
N THR A 77 10.36 14.18 -4.17
CA THR A 77 9.49 15.17 -4.83
C THR A 77 9.40 15.00 -6.35
N ASP A 78 10.34 14.27 -6.95
CA ASP A 78 10.38 14.03 -8.40
C ASP A 78 9.54 12.79 -8.77
N LEU A 79 9.11 12.00 -7.78
CA LEU A 79 8.38 10.74 -7.95
C LEU A 79 6.87 10.97 -7.91
N ALA A 80 6.15 10.35 -8.84
CA ALA A 80 4.71 10.53 -9.04
C ALA A 80 3.87 9.93 -7.90
N CYS A 81 4.05 8.63 -7.65
CA CYS A 81 3.29 7.91 -6.64
C CYS A 81 3.97 6.61 -6.22
N GLU A 82 3.46 6.02 -5.14
CA GLU A 82 3.98 4.78 -4.58
C GLU A 82 3.84 3.59 -5.54
N SER A 83 2.72 3.47 -6.27
CA SER A 83 2.48 2.30 -7.13
C SER A 83 3.49 2.19 -8.29
N THR A 84 3.88 3.33 -8.88
CA THR A 84 4.92 3.34 -9.92
C THR A 84 6.30 3.06 -9.33
N LEU A 85 6.54 3.48 -8.09
CA LEU A 85 7.80 3.23 -7.40
C LEU A 85 7.97 1.76 -7.00
N ILE A 86 6.88 1.10 -6.58
CA ILE A 86 6.85 -0.35 -6.39
C ILE A 86 7.24 -1.06 -7.69
N GLY A 87 6.59 -0.70 -8.81
CA GLY A 87 6.89 -1.32 -10.10
C GLY A 87 8.32 -1.06 -10.56
N PHE A 88 8.92 0.08 -10.21
CA PHE A 88 10.36 0.31 -10.40
C PHE A 88 11.20 -0.71 -9.61
N PHE A 89 11.00 -0.85 -8.29
CA PHE A 89 11.77 -1.80 -7.48
C PHE A 89 11.62 -3.25 -7.96
N GLU A 90 10.43 -3.65 -8.43
CA GLU A 90 10.23 -4.97 -9.02
C GLU A 90 10.96 -5.12 -10.37
N SER A 91 10.94 -4.07 -11.21
CA SER A 91 11.60 -4.07 -12.52
C SER A 91 13.13 -4.12 -12.42
N VAL A 92 13.71 -3.56 -11.37
CA VAL A 92 15.17 -3.60 -11.12
C VAL A 92 15.68 -5.04 -11.05
N HIS A 93 14.91 -5.98 -10.50
CA HIS A 93 15.31 -7.39 -10.50
C HIS A 93 15.52 -7.93 -11.94
N GLY A 94 14.62 -7.58 -12.87
CA GLY A 94 14.76 -7.98 -14.27
C GLY A 94 15.95 -7.32 -14.96
N VAL A 95 16.26 -6.07 -14.61
CA VAL A 95 17.47 -5.38 -15.08
C VAL A 95 18.71 -6.11 -14.59
N LEU A 96 18.82 -6.38 -13.28
CA LEU A 96 19.98 -7.04 -12.68
C LEU A 96 20.23 -8.43 -13.27
N GLN A 97 19.17 -9.20 -13.53
CA GLN A 97 19.28 -10.51 -14.17
C GLN A 97 19.95 -10.43 -15.56
N GLY A 98 19.79 -9.32 -16.28
CA GLY A 98 20.45 -9.09 -17.58
C GLY A 98 21.97 -8.84 -17.49
N PHE A 99 22.48 -8.54 -16.30
CA PHE A 99 23.91 -8.36 -16.02
C PHE A 99 24.56 -9.61 -15.41
N GLU A 100 23.80 -10.69 -15.22
CA GLU A 100 24.29 -11.96 -14.70
C GLU A 100 24.48 -12.98 -15.84
N GLU A 101 25.46 -13.85 -15.69
CA GLU A 101 25.56 -15.03 -16.55
C GLU A 101 24.37 -15.98 -16.32
N PRO A 102 23.88 -16.68 -17.35
CA PRO A 102 22.78 -17.62 -17.18
C PRO A 102 23.06 -18.69 -16.10
N GLY A 103 22.23 -18.73 -15.06
CA GLY A 103 22.37 -19.64 -13.93
C GLY A 103 23.14 -19.06 -12.73
N ASN A 104 23.62 -17.83 -12.83
CA ASN A 104 24.06 -17.03 -11.69
C ASN A 104 22.91 -16.14 -11.21
N ASP A 105 22.62 -16.21 -9.91
CA ASP A 105 21.58 -15.40 -9.25
C ASP A 105 22.17 -14.55 -8.09
N GLY A 106 23.49 -14.37 -8.04
CA GLY A 106 24.17 -13.69 -6.93
C GLY A 106 23.72 -12.24 -6.73
N LEU A 107 23.71 -11.45 -7.80
CA LEU A 107 23.32 -10.04 -7.83
C LEU A 107 21.81 -9.86 -7.58
N THR A 108 20.98 -10.67 -8.24
CA THR A 108 19.52 -10.63 -8.03
C THR A 108 19.13 -11.06 -6.61
N ASN A 109 19.76 -12.10 -6.05
CA ASN A 109 19.55 -12.49 -4.65
C ASN A 109 20.03 -11.43 -3.67
N ARG A 110 21.16 -10.78 -3.96
CA ARG A 110 21.69 -9.70 -3.13
C ARG A 110 20.74 -8.52 -3.08
N TYR A 111 20.26 -8.07 -4.24
CA TYR A 111 19.25 -7.02 -4.32
C TYR A 111 17.97 -7.40 -3.56
N PHE A 112 17.48 -8.63 -3.73
CA PHE A 112 16.32 -9.14 -2.99
C PHE A 112 16.51 -9.02 -1.47
N ASN A 113 17.68 -9.42 -0.96
CA ASN A 113 17.97 -9.37 0.47
C ASN A 113 18.09 -7.93 1.00
N LEU A 114 18.70 -7.03 0.22
CA LEU A 114 18.82 -5.61 0.56
C LEU A 114 17.44 -4.95 0.60
N LEU A 115 16.62 -5.18 -0.42
CA LEU A 115 15.24 -4.67 -0.48
C LEU A 115 14.38 -5.23 0.66
N GLY A 116 14.50 -6.54 0.97
CA GLY A 116 13.81 -7.16 2.09
C GLY A 116 14.21 -6.55 3.43
N SER A 117 15.52 -6.38 3.66
CA SER A 117 16.06 -5.73 4.86
C SER A 117 15.61 -4.27 4.97
N PHE A 118 15.53 -3.55 3.85
CA PHE A 118 15.02 -2.18 3.80
C PHE A 118 13.54 -2.11 4.21
N ILE A 119 12.70 -2.99 3.65
CA ILE A 119 11.27 -3.09 4.00
C ILE A 119 11.10 -3.32 5.50
N GLU A 120 11.86 -4.24 6.09
CA GLU A 120 11.81 -4.54 7.52
C GLU A 120 12.29 -3.36 8.37
N LYS A 121 13.48 -2.82 8.05
CA LYS A 121 14.13 -1.73 8.80
C LYS A 121 13.26 -0.49 8.90
N PHE A 122 12.57 -0.12 7.83
CA PHE A 122 11.68 1.05 7.81
C PHE A 122 10.22 0.70 8.12
N SER A 123 9.94 -0.56 8.47
CA SER A 123 8.59 -1.08 8.75
C SER A 123 7.60 -0.69 7.65
N LEU A 124 8.01 -0.89 6.40
CA LEU A 124 7.18 -0.62 5.24
C LEU A 124 6.00 -1.60 5.19
N ARG A 125 4.93 -1.21 4.52
CA ARG A 125 3.65 -1.92 4.52
C ARG A 125 3.61 -3.19 3.66
N TYR A 126 4.78 -3.71 3.27
CA TYR A 126 4.95 -4.71 2.22
C TYR A 126 5.65 -5.97 2.73
N ASP A 127 5.42 -7.07 2.02
CA ASP A 127 6.21 -8.30 2.08
C ASP A 127 6.89 -8.50 0.72
N LEU A 128 8.08 -9.10 0.71
CA LEU A 128 8.85 -9.33 -0.50
C LEU A 128 8.86 -10.82 -0.86
N ARG A 129 8.35 -11.12 -2.07
CA ARG A 129 8.15 -12.48 -2.57
C ARG A 129 9.08 -12.74 -3.76
N ARG A 130 9.60 -13.96 -3.89
CA ARG A 130 10.45 -14.32 -5.04
C ARG A 130 9.65 -14.33 -6.36
N PRO A 131 10.27 -13.96 -7.50
CA PRO A 131 11.67 -13.53 -7.64
C PRO A 131 11.92 -12.10 -7.12
N CYS A 132 11.00 -11.16 -7.30
CA CYS A 132 11.00 -9.85 -6.64
C CYS A 132 9.63 -9.17 -6.81
N ILE A 133 8.64 -9.63 -6.05
CA ILE A 133 7.27 -9.12 -6.05
C ILE A 133 6.98 -8.52 -4.68
N ILE A 134 6.63 -7.24 -4.66
CA ILE A 134 6.32 -6.47 -3.47
C ILE A 134 4.80 -6.57 -3.24
N SER A 135 4.41 -7.31 -2.22
CA SER A 135 3.02 -7.58 -1.91
C SER A 135 2.54 -6.78 -0.71
N ALA A 136 1.38 -6.17 -0.82
CA ALA A 136 0.72 -5.54 0.32
C ALA A 136 0.46 -6.55 1.46
N THR A 137 0.67 -6.13 2.70
CA THR A 137 0.35 -6.96 3.88
C THR A 137 -0.97 -6.52 4.52
N LEU A 138 -1.59 -7.39 5.33
CA LEU A 138 -2.78 -7.02 6.11
C LEU A 138 -2.49 -5.86 7.09
N PRO A 139 -1.41 -5.87 7.89
CA PRO A 139 -0.99 -4.70 8.67
C PRO A 139 -0.80 -3.46 7.80
N GLY A 140 -0.30 -3.63 6.58
CA GLY A 140 -0.13 -2.55 5.61
C GLY A 140 -1.43 -1.93 5.10
N LEU A 141 -2.44 -2.77 4.84
CA LEU A 141 -3.80 -2.34 4.53
C LEU A 141 -4.38 -1.49 5.67
N VAL A 142 -4.31 -1.98 6.90
CA VAL A 142 -4.79 -1.26 8.09
C VAL A 142 -4.03 0.05 8.30
N THR A 143 -2.71 0.03 8.14
CA THR A 143 -1.86 1.23 8.22
C THR A 143 -2.28 2.28 7.20
N SER A 144 -2.59 1.86 5.98
CA SER A 144 -3.05 2.76 4.91
C SER A 144 -4.40 3.41 5.26
N LEU A 145 -5.33 2.67 5.85
CA LEU A 145 -6.60 3.23 6.35
C LEU A 145 -6.38 4.21 7.50
N VAL A 146 -5.49 3.91 8.44
CA VAL A 146 -5.14 4.83 9.54
C VAL A 146 -4.52 6.13 9.00
N GLN A 147 -3.66 6.04 7.98
CA GLN A 147 -3.10 7.23 7.34
C GLN A 147 -4.18 8.03 6.60
N HIS A 148 -5.12 7.36 5.92
CA HIS A 148 -6.27 8.03 5.27
C HIS A 148 -7.12 8.80 6.28
N VAL A 149 -7.45 8.18 7.42
CA VAL A 149 -8.16 8.85 8.52
C VAL A 149 -7.40 10.09 8.97
N ARG A 150 -6.09 9.97 9.21
CA ARG A 150 -5.24 11.10 9.64
C ARG A 150 -5.14 12.21 8.59
N SER A 151 -4.94 11.89 7.32
CA SER A 151 -4.83 12.90 6.26
C SER A 151 -6.14 13.64 6.07
N THR A 152 -7.26 12.90 6.07
CA THR A 152 -8.60 13.47 5.97
C THR A 152 -8.89 14.37 7.16
N SER A 153 -8.57 13.94 8.37
CA SER A 153 -8.75 14.76 9.57
C SER A 153 -7.91 16.04 9.55
N ARG A 154 -6.67 16.01 9.03
CA ARG A 154 -5.83 17.21 8.96
C ARG A 154 -6.32 18.26 7.97
N ALA A 155 -7.08 17.83 6.95
CA ALA A 155 -7.60 18.73 5.93
C ALA A 155 -8.84 19.53 6.40
N ASP A 156 -9.44 19.17 7.54
CA ASP A 156 -10.65 19.80 8.08
C ASP A 156 -10.46 20.15 9.56
N ALA A 157 -10.69 21.41 9.94
CA ALA A 157 -10.43 21.87 11.29
C ALA A 157 -11.29 21.17 12.37
N HIS A 158 -12.53 20.81 12.05
CA HIS A 158 -13.40 20.08 12.96
C HIS A 158 -12.93 18.64 13.12
N LEU A 159 -12.63 17.94 12.02
CA LEU A 159 -12.12 16.57 12.06
C LEU A 159 -10.73 16.48 12.72
N ALA A 160 -9.89 17.51 12.57
CA ALA A 160 -8.59 17.59 13.24
C ALA A 160 -8.77 17.58 14.77
N LYS A 161 -9.77 18.31 15.28
CA LYS A 161 -10.14 18.30 16.70
C LYS A 161 -10.59 16.92 17.16
N LEU A 162 -11.52 16.28 16.42
CA LEU A 162 -11.98 14.93 16.75
C LEU A 162 -10.85 13.90 16.75
N SER A 163 -9.94 14.00 15.77
CA SER A 163 -8.76 13.14 15.67
C SER A 163 -7.82 13.34 16.85
N HIS A 164 -7.58 14.59 17.26
CA HIS A 164 -6.79 14.90 18.44
C HIS A 164 -7.38 14.33 19.72
N GLU A 165 -8.69 14.53 19.94
CA GLU A 165 -9.39 14.00 21.11
C GLU A 165 -9.33 12.47 21.19
N TYR A 166 -9.46 11.78 20.05
CA TYR A 166 -9.29 10.33 19.95
C TYR A 166 -7.86 9.90 20.29
N GLU A 167 -6.85 10.55 19.71
CA GLU A 167 -5.45 10.21 20.01
C GLU A 167 -5.08 10.50 21.48
N GLU A 168 -5.65 11.52 22.10
CA GLU A 168 -5.51 11.80 23.53
C GLU A 168 -6.09 10.67 24.38
N ALA A 169 -7.32 10.23 24.10
CA ALA A 169 -7.92 9.11 24.84
C ALA A 169 -7.16 7.79 24.65
N LEU A 170 -6.55 7.58 23.48
CA LEU A 170 -5.66 6.43 23.25
C LEU A 170 -4.38 6.54 24.11
N ARG A 171 -3.80 7.74 24.24
CA ARG A 171 -2.62 7.98 25.11
C ARG A 171 -2.95 7.77 26.58
N ASP A 172 -4.15 8.14 27.03
CA ASP A 172 -4.60 7.96 28.42
C ASP A 172 -4.60 6.50 28.88
N LEU A 173 -4.75 5.54 27.95
CA LEU A 173 -4.68 4.11 28.26
C LEU A 173 -3.32 3.69 28.83
N ARG A 174 -2.25 4.46 28.57
CA ARG A 174 -0.93 4.24 29.19
C ARG A 174 -0.99 4.35 30.71
N HIS A 175 -1.89 5.19 31.24
CA HIS A 175 -2.04 5.43 32.68
C HIS A 175 -2.99 4.42 33.34
N GLY A 176 -3.45 3.41 32.61
CA GLY A 176 -4.39 2.37 33.08
C GLY A 176 -5.51 2.11 32.08
N ARG A 177 -5.85 0.83 31.92
CA ARG A 177 -6.83 0.31 30.92
C ARG A 177 -8.17 -0.02 31.58
N THR A 178 -8.68 0.89 32.39
CA THR A 178 -9.99 0.74 33.03
C THR A 178 -11.11 0.76 32.00
N GLU A 179 -12.22 0.09 32.28
CA GLU A 179 -13.41 0.07 31.43
C GLU A 179 -13.83 1.49 30.96
N ALA A 180 -13.87 2.47 31.87
CA ALA A 180 -14.24 3.85 31.55
C ALA A 180 -13.34 4.52 30.49
N ARG A 181 -12.02 4.27 30.55
CA ARG A 181 -11.06 4.80 29.56
C ARG A 181 -11.17 4.09 28.22
N ILE A 182 -11.42 2.78 28.22
CA ILE A 182 -11.68 2.01 27.00
C ILE A 182 -12.95 2.52 26.32
N LYS A 183 -14.05 2.71 27.07
CA LYS A 183 -15.28 3.32 26.57
C LYS A 183 -15.03 4.69 25.97
N SER A 184 -14.28 5.55 26.66
CA SER A 184 -13.93 6.88 26.16
C SER A 184 -13.16 6.81 24.84
N CYS A 185 -12.15 5.96 24.75
CA CYS A 185 -11.37 5.76 23.52
C CYS A 185 -12.25 5.32 22.34
N LEU A 186 -13.09 4.29 22.55
CA LEU A 186 -14.01 3.80 21.53
C LEU A 186 -15.04 4.87 21.12
N ALA A 187 -15.65 5.55 22.10
CA ALA A 187 -16.63 6.60 21.86
C ALA A 187 -16.07 7.70 20.95
N LYS A 188 -14.84 8.15 21.22
CA LYS A 188 -14.16 9.16 20.41
C LYS A 188 -13.80 8.64 19.01
N GLN A 189 -13.44 7.36 18.87
CA GLN A 189 -13.24 6.76 17.56
C GLN A 189 -14.54 6.74 16.73
N TYR A 190 -15.67 6.34 17.32
CA TYR A 190 -16.97 6.39 16.64
C TYR A 190 -17.29 7.80 16.14
N ILE A 191 -17.10 8.82 17.00
CA ILE A 191 -17.34 10.22 16.65
C ILE A 191 -16.44 10.65 15.49
N LEU A 192 -15.15 10.29 15.52
CA LEU A 192 -14.22 10.61 14.44
C LEU A 192 -14.63 9.98 13.10
N ILE A 193 -14.95 8.68 13.09
CA ILE A 193 -15.34 7.97 11.86
C ILE A 193 -16.69 8.48 11.33
N GLU A 194 -17.65 8.78 12.21
CA GLU A 194 -18.93 9.42 11.84
C GLU A 194 -18.70 10.81 11.22
N GLY A 195 -17.83 11.62 11.82
CA GLY A 195 -17.43 12.91 11.27
C GLY A 195 -16.84 12.80 9.87
N ILE A 196 -15.94 11.83 9.65
CA ILE A 196 -15.35 11.56 8.33
C ILE A 196 -16.42 11.17 7.30
N ALA A 197 -17.33 10.27 7.66
CA ALA A 197 -18.42 9.84 6.79
C ALA A 197 -19.36 11.01 6.40
N ASN A 198 -19.68 11.88 7.36
CA ASN A 198 -20.50 13.06 7.11
C ASN A 198 -19.79 14.12 6.26
N ALA A 199 -18.49 14.33 6.48
CA ALA A 199 -17.67 15.21 5.65
C ALA A 199 -17.58 14.71 4.19
N SER A 200 -17.48 13.39 3.98
CA SER A 200 -17.40 12.82 2.62
C SER A 200 -18.70 12.95 1.82
N SER A 201 -19.85 12.99 2.49
CA SER A 201 -21.19 12.97 1.88
C SER A 201 -21.83 14.35 1.77
N GLY A 202 -21.20 15.39 2.33
CA GLY A 202 -21.72 16.76 2.31
C GLY A 202 -23.02 16.96 3.10
N THR A 203 -23.41 16.00 3.93
CA THR A 203 -24.63 16.06 4.76
C THR A 203 -24.26 16.00 6.24
N SER A 204 -24.76 16.94 7.04
CA SER A 204 -24.25 17.21 8.38
C SER A 204 -25.08 16.62 9.54
N SER A 205 -25.83 15.53 9.35
CA SER A 205 -26.78 15.08 10.39
C SER A 205 -27.09 13.59 10.44
N GLU A 206 -26.41 12.74 9.69
CA GLU A 206 -26.66 11.30 9.75
C GLU A 206 -25.70 10.60 10.70
N THR A 207 -26.22 9.61 11.42
CA THR A 207 -25.41 8.72 12.24
C THR A 207 -24.58 7.79 11.36
N LEU A 208 -23.45 7.30 11.87
CA LEU A 208 -22.62 6.32 11.18
C LEU A 208 -23.43 5.06 10.81
N GLY A 209 -24.34 4.62 11.68
CA GLY A 209 -25.23 3.50 11.39
C GLY A 209 -26.14 3.74 10.18
N GLN A 210 -26.69 4.94 10.02
CA GLN A 210 -27.47 5.31 8.83
C GLN A 210 -26.61 5.32 7.56
N ARG A 211 -25.39 5.86 7.63
CA ARG A 211 -24.42 5.85 6.52
C ARG A 211 -24.06 4.43 6.08
N CYS A 212 -23.75 3.55 7.04
CA CYS A 212 -23.52 2.14 6.75
C CYS A 212 -24.71 1.50 6.03
N ARG A 213 -25.95 1.83 6.42
CA ARG A 213 -27.15 1.31 5.74
C ARG A 213 -27.39 1.90 4.35
N GLN A 214 -26.74 2.99 3.97
CA GLN A 214 -26.85 3.60 2.64
C GLN A 214 -25.68 3.21 1.73
N ALA A 215 -24.53 2.84 2.29
CA ALA A 215 -23.34 2.45 1.55
C ALA A 215 -23.52 1.18 0.67
N SER A 216 -22.63 1.04 -0.31
CA SER A 216 -22.58 -0.09 -1.25
C SER A 216 -21.77 -1.24 -0.65
N TRP A 217 -22.46 -2.27 -0.15
CA TRP A 217 -21.84 -3.47 0.42
C TRP A 217 -21.97 -4.66 -0.51
N PRO A 218 -20.98 -5.58 -0.55
CA PRO A 218 -21.03 -6.74 -1.41
C PRO A 218 -22.03 -7.82 -0.93
N HIS A 219 -22.52 -7.72 0.31
CA HIS A 219 -23.49 -8.69 0.86
C HIS A 219 -24.39 -8.05 1.94
N PRO A 220 -25.70 -8.38 2.01
CA PRO A 220 -26.61 -7.84 3.02
C PRO A 220 -26.19 -8.10 4.47
N THR A 221 -25.61 -9.27 4.77
CA THR A 221 -25.12 -9.57 6.14
C THR A 221 -23.96 -8.67 6.56
N LEU A 222 -23.07 -8.29 5.63
CA LEU A 222 -21.97 -7.36 5.94
C LEU A 222 -22.53 -5.95 6.21
N LYS A 223 -23.51 -5.53 5.40
CA LYS A 223 -24.26 -4.29 5.63
C LYS A 223 -24.94 -4.26 6.99
N ALA A 224 -25.59 -5.36 7.38
CA ALA A 224 -26.21 -5.50 8.69
C ALA A 224 -25.19 -5.47 9.82
N ALA A 225 -24.06 -6.19 9.68
CA ALA A 225 -22.97 -6.19 10.65
C ALA A 225 -22.41 -4.77 10.87
N ALA A 226 -22.15 -4.02 9.79
CA ALA A 226 -21.71 -2.63 9.86
C ALA A 226 -22.72 -1.72 10.58
N GLY A 227 -24.01 -1.92 10.33
CA GLY A 227 -25.08 -1.23 11.08
C GLY A 227 -25.13 -1.63 12.56
N ASN A 228 -24.91 -2.90 12.88
CA ASN A 228 -24.93 -3.42 14.26
C ASN A 228 -23.73 -2.95 15.08
N ILE A 229 -22.57 -2.70 14.45
CA ILE A 229 -21.42 -2.07 15.12
C ILE A 229 -21.83 -0.70 15.68
N TYR A 230 -22.68 0.07 15.00
CA TYR A 230 -23.23 1.30 15.57
C TYR A 230 -24.23 1.03 16.71
N GLY A 231 -24.99 -0.06 16.63
CA GLY A 231 -25.88 -0.52 17.71
C GLY A 231 -25.13 -0.73 19.04
N PHE A 232 -23.90 -1.24 19.00
CA PHE A 232 -23.06 -1.35 20.20
C PHE A 232 -22.79 0.01 20.86
N ARG A 233 -22.47 1.05 20.08
CA ARG A 233 -22.27 2.42 20.61
C ARG A 233 -23.55 2.96 21.25
N SER A 234 -24.69 2.69 20.64
CA SER A 234 -26.00 3.14 21.11
C SER A 234 -26.38 2.42 22.41
N ASP A 235 -26.41 1.10 22.37
CA ASP A 235 -27.12 0.34 23.39
C ASP A 235 -26.23 0.05 24.61
N TYR A 236 -24.90 0.06 24.45
CA TYR A 236 -23.98 -0.20 25.55
C TYR A 236 -23.84 1.03 26.49
N PRO A 237 -24.12 0.89 27.79
CA PRO A 237 -24.07 2.01 28.74
C PRO A 237 -22.71 2.72 28.82
N GLY A 238 -22.74 4.04 28.63
CA GLY A 238 -21.58 4.91 28.77
C GLY A 238 -20.67 4.98 27.55
N LEU A 239 -21.07 4.44 26.39
CA LEU A 239 -20.30 4.47 25.15
C LEU A 239 -20.77 5.59 24.20
N GLY A 240 -22.09 5.75 24.02
CA GLY A 240 -22.68 6.87 23.27
C GLY A 240 -23.72 7.68 24.05
N HIS A 241 -24.42 7.03 24.97
CA HIS A 241 -25.44 7.62 25.85
C HIS A 241 -25.69 6.68 27.05
N ALA A 242 -26.74 6.94 27.85
CA ALA A 242 -27.08 6.13 29.01
C ALA A 242 -27.24 4.62 28.68
N GLY A 243 -27.68 4.29 27.47
CA GLY A 243 -27.76 2.91 26.96
C GLY A 243 -28.82 2.06 27.67
N SER A 244 -28.72 0.75 27.51
CA SER A 244 -29.60 -0.24 28.12
C SER A 244 -28.78 -1.24 28.95
N PRO A 245 -28.99 -1.34 30.27
CA PRO A 245 -28.32 -2.34 31.10
C PRO A 245 -28.58 -3.79 30.62
N LYS A 246 -29.71 -4.03 29.93
CA LYS A 246 -30.05 -5.34 29.37
C LYS A 246 -29.20 -5.73 28.15
N ALA A 247 -28.52 -4.76 27.53
CA ALA A 247 -27.63 -4.99 26.39
C ALA A 247 -26.21 -5.38 26.81
N VAL A 248 -25.92 -5.39 28.12
CA VAL A 248 -24.59 -5.70 28.65
C VAL A 248 -24.46 -7.20 28.92
N LEU A 249 -23.54 -7.85 28.20
CA LEU A 249 -23.17 -9.25 28.46
C LEU A 249 -21.98 -9.34 29.44
N ARG A 250 -21.06 -8.38 29.37
CA ARG A 250 -19.89 -8.21 30.23
C ARG A 250 -19.33 -6.80 30.07
N ASP A 251 -18.45 -6.40 30.99
CA ASP A 251 -17.67 -5.17 30.89
C ASP A 251 -16.75 -5.19 29.67
N VAL A 252 -16.50 -4.02 29.07
CA VAL A 252 -15.56 -3.88 27.95
C VAL A 252 -14.11 -3.97 28.43
N ASP A 253 -13.29 -4.66 27.65
CA ASP A 253 -11.87 -4.82 27.92
C ASP A 253 -11.01 -4.52 26.68
N GLU A 254 -9.70 -4.72 26.81
CA GLU A 254 -8.72 -4.40 25.78
C GLU A 254 -8.91 -5.21 24.47
N ARG A 255 -9.55 -6.38 24.54
CA ARG A 255 -9.88 -7.18 23.35
C ARG A 255 -10.97 -6.48 22.54
N ASP A 256 -11.96 -5.90 23.22
CA ASP A 256 -13.04 -5.15 22.58
C ASP A 256 -12.50 -3.85 21.98
N LEU A 257 -11.56 -3.19 22.65
CA LEU A 257 -10.87 -2.02 22.10
C LEU A 257 -10.24 -2.36 20.74
N VAL A 258 -9.40 -3.38 20.68
CA VAL A 258 -8.72 -3.77 19.43
C VAL A 258 -9.73 -4.23 18.37
N GLY A 259 -10.64 -5.12 18.74
CA GLY A 259 -11.62 -5.70 17.82
C GLY A 259 -12.54 -4.64 17.20
N VAL A 260 -13.18 -3.81 18.04
CA VAL A 260 -14.09 -2.75 17.57
C VAL A 260 -13.32 -1.67 16.81
N SER A 261 -12.11 -1.29 17.23
CA SER A 261 -11.31 -0.34 16.48
C SER A 261 -10.97 -0.81 15.07
N CYS A 262 -10.61 -2.08 14.90
CA CYS A 262 -10.37 -2.67 13.58
C CYS A 262 -11.65 -2.74 12.74
N MET A 263 -12.79 -3.11 13.35
CA MET A 263 -14.08 -3.12 12.68
C MET A 263 -14.49 -1.72 12.19
N LEU A 264 -14.30 -0.69 13.02
CA LEU A 264 -14.58 0.70 12.65
C LEU A 264 -13.69 1.20 11.51
N LEU A 265 -12.40 0.88 11.54
CA LEU A 265 -11.50 1.17 10.42
C LEU A 265 -11.95 0.45 9.14
N GLY A 266 -12.41 -0.80 9.24
CA GLY A 266 -12.93 -1.57 8.11
C GLY A 266 -14.19 -0.99 7.47
N VAL A 267 -14.95 -0.14 8.18
CA VAL A 267 -16.11 0.57 7.63
C VAL A 267 -15.69 1.76 6.76
N VAL A 268 -14.55 2.38 7.02
CA VAL A 268 -14.10 3.63 6.37
C VAL A 268 -14.17 3.58 4.83
N PRO A 269 -13.67 2.53 4.14
CA PRO A 269 -13.75 2.44 2.67
C PRO A 269 -15.17 2.49 2.08
N TYR A 270 -16.18 2.16 2.87
CA TYR A 270 -17.58 2.12 2.43
C TYR A 270 -18.30 3.45 2.65
N VAL A 271 -17.82 4.29 3.57
CA VAL A 271 -18.49 5.53 3.96
C VAL A 271 -17.71 6.79 3.59
N ASP A 272 -16.46 6.64 3.13
CA ASP A 272 -15.64 7.71 2.60
C ASP A 272 -15.12 7.33 1.20
N SER A 273 -15.67 7.98 0.17
CA SER A 273 -15.31 7.69 -1.22
C SER A 273 -13.91 8.16 -1.61
N ARG A 274 -13.23 8.93 -0.74
CA ARG A 274 -11.86 9.41 -0.96
C ARG A 274 -10.81 8.34 -0.65
N VAL A 275 -11.18 7.22 -0.02
CA VAL A 275 -10.27 6.11 0.24
C VAL A 275 -9.77 5.54 -1.09
N ASN A 276 -8.46 5.60 -1.31
CA ASN A 276 -7.82 5.00 -2.47
C ASN A 276 -6.83 3.92 -2.03
N LEU A 277 -7.18 2.65 -2.29
CA LEU A 277 -6.30 1.50 -2.01
C LEU A 277 -5.50 1.03 -3.23
N ALA A 278 -5.73 1.59 -4.43
CA ALA A 278 -5.04 1.16 -5.63
C ALA A 278 -3.52 1.34 -5.52
N GLY A 279 -3.07 2.41 -4.86
CA GLY A 279 -1.65 2.69 -4.64
C GLY A 279 -0.91 1.65 -3.78
N LEU A 280 -1.64 0.74 -3.12
CA LEU A 280 -1.06 -0.28 -2.24
C LEU A 280 -0.60 -1.53 -2.99
N TYR A 281 -1.23 -1.84 -4.13
CA TYR A 281 -1.03 -3.12 -4.83
C TYR A 281 -0.01 -3.07 -5.98
N GLY A 282 0.64 -1.93 -6.19
CA GLY A 282 1.47 -1.69 -7.38
C GLY A 282 0.65 -1.45 -8.64
N ASP A 283 1.28 -0.94 -9.70
CA ASP A 283 0.66 -0.81 -11.02
C ASP A 283 0.92 -2.08 -11.84
N GLN A 284 -0.14 -2.83 -12.20
CA GLN A 284 -0.01 -4.04 -13.03
C GLN A 284 0.60 -3.75 -14.41
N ALA A 285 0.57 -2.50 -14.87
CA ALA A 285 1.01 -2.13 -16.22
C ALA A 285 2.52 -2.32 -16.48
N LEU A 286 3.37 -2.29 -15.45
CA LEU A 286 4.83 -2.36 -15.62
C LEU A 286 5.36 -3.80 -15.83
N HIS A 287 4.62 -4.84 -15.40
CA HIS A 287 5.02 -6.23 -15.64
C HIS A 287 4.91 -6.65 -17.11
N VAL A 288 4.11 -5.95 -17.93
CA VAL A 288 3.85 -6.34 -19.33
C VAL A 288 4.97 -5.92 -20.29
N THR A 289 5.83 -4.98 -19.89
CA THR A 289 6.91 -4.47 -20.77
C THR A 289 8.21 -5.26 -20.68
N ALA A 290 8.48 -5.95 -19.57
CA ALA A 290 9.69 -6.77 -19.41
C ALA A 290 9.63 -8.10 -20.19
N ASP A 291 8.42 -8.59 -20.51
CA ASP A 291 8.22 -9.92 -21.14
C ASP A 291 8.28 -9.89 -22.68
N ARG A 292 8.62 -8.74 -23.30
CA ARG A 292 8.74 -8.60 -24.77
C ARG A 292 10.11 -8.94 -25.34
N GLY A 293 11.02 -9.50 -24.53
CA GLY A 293 12.37 -9.85 -24.97
C GLY A 293 12.55 -11.24 -25.61
N ASN A 294 11.59 -12.17 -25.50
CA ASN A 294 11.89 -13.58 -25.82
C ASN A 294 10.78 -14.40 -26.51
N TYR A 295 9.98 -13.79 -27.38
CA TYR A 295 9.20 -14.57 -28.36
C TYR A 295 9.75 -14.37 -29.77
N ARG A 296 10.64 -15.29 -30.17
CA ARG A 296 10.97 -15.54 -31.57
C ARG A 296 9.69 -15.90 -32.33
N ASP A 297 9.56 -15.31 -33.52
CA ASP A 297 8.49 -15.52 -34.48
C ASP A 297 8.17 -17.00 -34.79
N ALA A 298 6.87 -17.33 -34.79
CA ALA A 298 6.27 -18.36 -35.64
C ALA A 298 4.73 -18.12 -35.73
N PRO A 299 4.03 -18.55 -36.80
CA PRO A 299 3.23 -17.63 -37.59
C PRO A 299 1.71 -17.70 -37.38
N THR A 300 1.09 -16.55 -37.60
CA THR A 300 -0.29 -16.32 -38.11
C THR A 300 -1.45 -17.06 -37.42
N GLY A 301 -2.11 -16.35 -36.50
CA GLY A 301 -3.49 -16.59 -36.09
C GLY A 301 -4.05 -15.33 -35.46
N ARG A 302 -5.19 -14.82 -35.94
CA ARG A 302 -5.77 -13.52 -35.56
C ARG A 302 -5.88 -13.34 -34.03
N PRO A 303 -5.63 -12.13 -33.48
CA PRO A 303 -5.79 -11.90 -32.04
C PRO A 303 -7.27 -11.94 -31.64
N ALA A 304 -7.59 -12.69 -30.59
CA ALA A 304 -8.92 -12.75 -29.99
C ALA A 304 -9.24 -11.44 -29.26
N THR A 305 -10.30 -10.76 -29.68
CA THR A 305 -10.66 -9.39 -29.26
C THR A 305 -11.70 -9.32 -28.14
N SER A 306 -12.14 -10.45 -27.57
CA SER A 306 -13.19 -10.46 -26.54
C SER A 306 -12.83 -11.29 -25.29
N LEU A 307 -13.32 -10.82 -24.13
CA LEU A 307 -13.18 -11.50 -22.83
C LEU A 307 -13.80 -12.91 -22.83
N SER A 308 -14.82 -13.14 -23.65
CA SER A 308 -15.45 -14.46 -23.83
C SER A 308 -14.51 -15.48 -24.47
N ASP A 309 -13.68 -15.07 -25.43
CA ASP A 309 -12.74 -15.97 -26.11
C ASP A 309 -11.61 -16.43 -25.17
N ARG A 310 -11.19 -15.54 -24.26
CA ARG A 310 -10.18 -15.84 -23.24
C ARG A 310 -10.69 -16.83 -22.19
N LEU A 311 -11.97 -16.74 -21.83
CA LEU A 311 -12.61 -17.62 -20.85
C LEU A 311 -12.79 -19.04 -21.41
N LEU A 312 -13.17 -19.17 -22.67
CA LEU A 312 -13.30 -20.47 -23.35
C LEU A 312 -11.94 -21.15 -23.55
N ALA A 313 -10.89 -20.40 -23.88
CA ALA A 313 -9.53 -20.92 -24.00
C ALA A 313 -8.92 -21.37 -22.66
N TRP A 314 -9.42 -20.83 -21.54
CA TRP A 314 -9.03 -21.27 -20.19
C TRP A 314 -9.79 -22.54 -19.78
N VAL A 315 -11.12 -22.59 -19.99
CA VAL A 315 -11.95 -23.77 -19.69
C VAL A 315 -11.50 -25.00 -20.49
N GLY A 316 -11.12 -24.82 -21.77
CA GLY A 316 -10.59 -25.91 -22.60
C GLY A 316 -9.27 -26.49 -22.09
N ARG A 317 -8.42 -25.70 -21.45
CA ARG A 317 -7.12 -26.14 -20.89
C ARG A 317 -7.25 -26.82 -19.53
N VAL A 318 -8.27 -26.47 -18.74
CA VAL A 318 -8.49 -27.02 -17.40
C VAL A 318 -9.27 -28.36 -17.43
N ILE A 319 -10.10 -28.59 -18.45
CA ILE A 319 -10.96 -29.78 -18.52
C ILE A 319 -10.39 -30.86 -19.47
N GLY A 320 -9.45 -30.50 -20.36
CA GLY A 320 -8.91 -31.40 -21.39
C GLY A 320 -7.63 -32.19 -21.04
N GLY A 321 -7.15 -32.14 -19.78
CA GLY A 321 -5.91 -32.82 -19.36
C GLY A 321 -6.18 -34.08 -18.53
N ARG A 322 -6.48 -35.20 -19.20
CA ARG A 322 -6.16 -36.56 -18.73
C ARG A 322 -5.38 -37.25 -19.83
#